data_AF-A0A376X2A8-F1
#
_entry.id   AF-A0A376X2A8-F1
#
_cell.length_a   1.000
_cell.length_b   1.000
_cell.length_c   1.000
_cell.angle_alpha   90.00
_cell.angle_beta   90.00
_cell.angle_gamma   90.00
#
_symmetry.space_group_name_H-M   'P 1'
#
loop_
_entity.id
_entity.type
_entity.pdbx_description
1 polymer ?
#
loop_
_entity_poly.entity_id
_entity_poly.type
_entity_poly.pdbx_seq_one_letter_code
_entity_poly.pdbx_strand_id
1 'polypeptide(L)'
;MAQYQELKKRGIKFVVASGNQYYQLISFFPELKDEISFVAENGALVYEHGKQLFHGELTRHESRIVIGELLKDKQLNFVGLRSAKCICQRKCPRSICRH
;
A
#
# COMPACT_ATOMS: atom_id res chain seq x y z
N MET A 1 6.52 20.27 12.50
CA MET A 1 6.90 19.12 13.36
C MET A 1 6.63 19.28 14.85
N ALA A 2 6.16 20.43 15.36
CA ALA A 2 5.94 20.64 16.80
C ALA A 2 4.95 19.63 17.44
N GLN A 3 3.86 19.30 16.74
CA GLN A 3 2.85 18.34 17.23
C GLN A 3 3.43 16.93 17.39
N TYR A 4 4.17 16.43 16.39
CA TYR A 4 4.78 15.10 16.46
C TYR A 4 5.79 14.98 17.60
N GLN A 5 6.61 16.00 17.83
CA GLN A 5 7.56 16.01 18.94
C GLN A 5 6.87 15.92 20.31
N GLU A 6 5.71 16.57 20.47
CA GLU A 6 4.93 16.49 21.71
C GLU A 6 4.31 15.11 21.90
N LEU A 7 3.80 14.49 20.82
CA LEU A 7 3.32 13.10 20.87
C LEU A 7 4.44 12.14 21.28
N LYS A 8 5.64 12.32 20.71
CA LYS A 8 6.84 11.52 21.03
C LYS A 8 7.25 11.66 22.49
N LYS A 9 7.26 12.88 23.04
CA LYS A 9 7.54 13.13 24.47
C LYS A 9 6.56 12.43 25.40
N ARG A 10 5.30 12.32 25.00
CA ARG A 10 4.24 11.63 25.76
C ARG A 10 4.23 10.11 25.55
N GLY A 11 5.13 9.56 24.74
CA GLY A 11 5.16 8.15 24.40
C GLY A 11 3.99 7.70 23.52
N ILE A 12 3.32 8.63 22.83
CA ILE A 12 2.20 8.33 21.94
C ILE A 12 2.73 7.91 20.58
N LYS A 13 2.40 6.68 20.15
CA LYS A 13 2.76 6.17 18.81
C LYS A 13 1.91 6.86 17.74
N PHE A 14 2.56 7.28 16.67
CA PHE A 14 1.89 7.83 15.48
C PHE A 14 1.86 6.79 14.35
N VAL A 15 0.70 6.63 13.72
CA VAL A 15 0.46 5.63 12.66
C VAL A 15 -0.25 6.29 11.49
N VAL A 16 0.24 6.04 10.27
CA VAL A 16 -0.41 6.46 9.03
C VAL A 16 -1.13 5.26 8.41
N ALA A 17 -2.45 5.32 8.29
CA ALA A 17 -3.26 4.27 7.67
C ALA A 17 -3.92 4.74 6.37
N SER A 18 -3.70 4.02 5.26
CA SER A 18 -4.19 4.39 3.94
C SER A 18 -4.30 3.20 2.98
N GLY A 19 -5.18 3.30 1.99
CA GLY A 19 -5.25 2.38 0.85
C GLY A 19 -4.17 2.60 -0.22
N ASN A 20 -3.34 3.61 -0.04
CA ASN A 20 -2.24 3.94 -0.95
C ASN A 20 -1.02 3.03 -0.74
N GLN A 21 -0.13 3.05 -1.73
CA GLN A 21 1.10 2.27 -1.69
C GLN A 21 2.06 2.81 -0.63
N TYR A 22 2.76 1.91 0.07
CA TYR A 22 3.73 2.27 1.11
C TYR A 22 4.76 3.30 0.65
N TYR A 23 5.32 3.13 -0.56
CA TYR A 23 6.30 4.06 -1.12
C TYR A 23 5.75 5.48 -1.32
N GLN A 24 4.46 5.59 -1.65
CA GLN A 24 3.80 6.88 -1.71
C GLN A 24 3.63 7.48 -0.31
N LEU A 25 3.26 6.68 0.69
CA LEU A 25 3.11 7.15 2.06
C LEU A 25 4.41 7.69 2.63
N ILE A 26 5.52 6.97 2.51
CA ILE A 26 6.81 7.43 3.03
C ILE A 26 7.33 8.70 2.33
N SER A 27 6.92 8.95 1.07
CA SER A 27 7.29 10.18 0.36
C SER A 27 6.69 11.45 1.00
N PHE A 28 5.58 11.33 1.73
CA PHE A 28 5.00 12.44 2.50
C PHE A 28 5.69 12.64 3.86
N PHE A 29 6.44 11.65 4.33
CA PHE A 29 7.06 11.63 5.65
C PHE A 29 8.55 11.22 5.60
N PRO A 30 9.39 11.86 4.76
CA PRO A 30 10.76 11.40 4.50
C PRO A 30 11.63 11.36 5.78
N GLU A 31 11.44 12.32 6.69
CA GLU A 31 12.19 12.41 7.95
C GLU A 31 11.62 11.52 9.06
N LEU A 32 10.36 11.08 8.94
CA LEU A 32 9.65 10.34 9.98
C LEU A 32 9.46 8.85 9.63
N LYS A 33 9.75 8.44 8.39
CA LYS A 33 9.46 7.10 7.86
C LYS A 33 10.00 5.94 8.70
N ASP A 34 11.14 6.16 9.36
CA ASP A 34 11.79 5.14 10.19
C ASP A 34 11.39 5.25 11.67
N GLU A 35 10.66 6.31 12.06
CA GLU A 35 10.18 6.52 13.42
C GLU A 35 8.70 6.15 13.60
N ILE A 36 7.87 6.36 12.57
CA ILE A 36 6.43 6.15 12.64
C ILE A 36 6.04 4.81 12.02
N SER A 37 4.80 4.39 12.24
CA SER A 37 4.28 3.14 11.67
C SER A 37 3.35 3.43 10.48
N PHE A 38 3.30 2.50 9.53
CA PHE A 38 2.48 2.62 8.33
C PHE A 38 1.60 1.39 8.14
N VAL A 39 0.32 1.61 7.86
CA VAL A 39 -0.64 0.61 7.42
C VAL A 39 -1.02 0.98 5.99
N ALA A 40 -0.35 0.38 5.02
CA ALA A 40 -0.51 0.64 3.59
C ALA A 40 -1.40 -0.44 2.94
N GLU A 41 -1.80 -0.20 1.69
CA GLU A 41 -2.55 -1.17 0.89
C GLU A 41 -3.82 -1.70 1.60
N ASN A 42 -4.52 -0.82 2.33
CA ASN A 42 -5.68 -1.17 3.16
C ASN A 42 -5.37 -2.24 4.22
N GLY A 43 -4.15 -2.25 4.75
CA GLY A 43 -3.71 -3.22 5.76
C GLY A 43 -3.03 -4.46 5.20
N ALA A 44 -2.96 -4.61 3.87
CA ALA A 44 -2.18 -5.69 3.27
C ALA A 44 -0.66 -5.50 3.43
N LEU A 45 -0.19 -4.33 3.86
CA LEU A 45 1.22 -4.10 4.16
C LEU A 45 1.36 -3.22 5.41
N VAL A 46 2.11 -3.71 6.41
CA VAL A 46 2.32 -3.01 7.67
C VAL A 46 3.81 -2.86 7.95
N TYR A 47 4.23 -1.64 8.25
CA TYR A 47 5.58 -1.31 8.69
C TYR A 47 5.55 -0.69 10.09
N GLU A 48 6.48 -1.09 10.94
CA GLU A 48 6.74 -0.48 12.25
C GLU A 48 8.21 -0.05 12.31
N HIS A 49 8.47 1.23 12.58
CA HIS A 49 9.83 1.79 12.70
C HIS A 49 10.76 1.41 11.52
N GLY A 50 10.27 1.60 10.29
CA GLY A 50 11.00 1.27 9.06
C GLY A 50 11.14 -0.23 8.75
N LYS A 51 10.65 -1.13 9.61
CA LYS A 51 10.69 -2.59 9.39
C LYS A 51 9.33 -3.12 8.97
N GLN A 52 9.31 -4.02 7.99
CA GLN A 52 8.10 -4.71 7.59
C GLN A 52 7.67 -5.66 8.71
N LEU A 53 6.48 -5.44 9.26
CA LEU A 53 5.90 -6.27 10.31
C LEU A 53 4.98 -7.34 9.73
N PHE A 54 4.21 -6.98 8.71
CA PHE A 54 3.25 -7.87 8.09
C PHE A 54 3.11 -7.57 6.60
N HIS A 55 2.89 -8.62 5.81
CA HIS A 55 2.36 -8.45 4.48
C HIS A 55 1.38 -9.57 4.13
N GLY A 56 0.25 -9.17 3.54
CA GLY A 56 -0.73 -10.07 2.99
C GLY A 56 -0.31 -10.50 1.59
N GLU A 57 -0.28 -11.81 1.38
CA GLU A 57 -0.08 -12.42 0.07
C GLU A 57 -1.32 -13.17 -0.37
N LEU A 58 -1.59 -13.12 -1.66
CA LEU A 58 -2.48 -14.08 -2.29
C LEU A 58 -1.65 -15.23 -2.83
N THR A 59 -2.10 -16.46 -2.62
CA THR A 59 -1.48 -17.61 -3.26
C THR A 59 -1.61 -17.51 -4.78
N ARG A 60 -0.76 -18.24 -5.50
CA ARG A 60 -0.86 -18.36 -6.97
C ARG A 60 -2.24 -18.87 -7.41
N HIS A 61 -2.88 -19.69 -6.59
CA HIS A 61 -4.21 -20.21 -6.87
C HIS A 61 -5.29 -19.12 -6.77
N GLU A 62 -5.31 -18.40 -5.64
CA GLU A 62 -6.29 -17.33 -5.39
C GLU A 62 -6.14 -16.18 -6.40
N SER A 63 -4.89 -15.75 -6.66
CA SER A 63 -4.62 -14.71 -7.65
C SER A 63 -5.14 -15.07 -9.04
N ARG A 64 -5.00 -16.33 -9.47
CA ARG A 64 -5.53 -16.80 -10.75
C ARG A 64 -7.06 -16.79 -10.81
N ILE A 65 -7.74 -17.12 -9.70
CA ILE A 65 -9.20 -17.03 -9.62
C ILE A 65 -9.62 -15.56 -9.79
N VAL A 66 -9.03 -14.66 -9.01
CA VAL A 66 -9.36 -13.22 -9.06
C VAL A 66 -9.09 -12.64 -10.45
N ILE A 67 -7.93 -12.94 -11.05
CA ILE A 67 -7.60 -12.52 -12.42
C ILE A 67 -8.62 -13.06 -13.42
N GLY A 68 -9.01 -14.33 -13.30
CA GLY A 68 -9.99 -14.95 -14.18
C GLY A 68 -11.35 -14.25 -14.15
N GLU A 69 -11.82 -13.84 -12.97
CA GLU A 69 -13.05 -13.07 -12.81
C GLU A 69 -12.93 -11.65 -13.39
N LEU A 70 -11.82 -10.96 -13.12
CA LEU A 70 -11.60 -9.60 -13.62
C LEU A 70 -11.51 -9.55 -15.16
N LEU A 71 -10.96 -10.59 -15.80
CA LEU A 71 -10.87 -10.68 -17.26
C LEU A 71 -12.24 -10.87 -17.95
N LYS A 72 -13.29 -11.23 -17.22
CA LYS A 72 -14.65 -11.32 -17.78
C LYS A 72 -15.18 -9.94 -18.19
N ASP A 73 -14.77 -8.89 -17.49
CA ASP A 73 -15.10 -7.51 -17.85
C ASP A 73 -14.01 -6.89 -18.73
N LYS A 74 -14.25 -6.89 -20.05
CA LYS A 74 -13.32 -6.30 -21.04
C LYS A 74 -13.18 -4.78 -20.94
N GLN A 75 -14.02 -4.10 -20.16
CA GLN A 75 -13.91 -2.65 -19.96
C GLN A 75 -12.95 -2.30 -18.81
N LEU A 76 -12.56 -3.30 -18.01
CA LEU A 76 -11.68 -3.13 -16.87
C LEU A 76 -10.23 -3.42 -17.25
N ASN A 77 -9.36 -2.43 -17.08
CA ASN A 77 -7.92 -2.67 -17.08
C ASN A 77 -7.43 -2.75 -15.63
N PHE A 78 -6.66 -3.78 -15.32
CA PHE A 78 -6.13 -3.98 -13.97
C PHE A 78 -4.68 -4.41 -14.02
N VAL A 79 -3.95 -4.06 -12.96
CA VAL A 79 -2.59 -4.54 -12.72
C VAL A 79 -2.60 -5.23 -11.36
N GLY A 80 -2.20 -6.50 -11.35
CA GLY A 80 -1.98 -7.27 -10.13
C GLY A 80 -0.49 -7.32 -9.81
N LEU A 81 -0.10 -6.84 -8.63
CA LEU A 81 1.19 -7.22 -8.04
C LEU A 81 0.99 -8.50 -7.22
N ARG A 82 2.07 -9.25 -6.94
CA ARG A 82 2.02 -10.46 -6.09
C ARG A 82 1.64 -10.18 -4.63
N SER A 83 1.59 -8.92 -4.22
CA SER A 83 0.97 -8.51 -2.96
C SER A 83 -0.55 -8.65 -3.04
N ALA A 84 -1.27 -8.74 -1.91
CA ALA A 84 -2.73 -8.85 -1.89
C ALA A 84 -3.51 -7.63 -2.42
N LYS A 85 -2.92 -6.82 -3.32
CA LYS A 85 -3.52 -5.65 -3.94
C LYS A 85 -3.71 -5.83 -5.44
N CYS A 86 -4.96 -5.68 -5.87
CA CYS A 86 -5.31 -5.44 -7.27
C CYS A 86 -5.66 -3.96 -7.45
N ILE A 87 -4.94 -3.25 -8.34
CA ILE A 87 -5.31 -1.88 -8.71
C ILE A 87 -6.17 -1.95 -9.96
N CYS A 88 -7.46 -1.65 -9.82
CA CYS A 88 -8.38 -1.51 -10.95
C CYS A 88 -8.38 -0.07 -11.44
N GLN A 89 -7.96 0.17 -12.68
CA GLN A 89 -8.04 1.50 -13.30
C GLN A 89 -9.04 1.45 -14.45
N ARG A 90 -10.22 2.05 -14.26
CA ARG A 90 -11.15 2.30 -15.37
C ARG A 90 -10.48 3.29 -16.33
N LYS A 91 -10.06 2.81 -17.49
CA LYS A 91 -9.32 3.53 -18.56
C LYS A 91 -8.07 4.28 -18.07
N CYS A 92 -6.99 3.55 -17.80
CA CYS A 92 -5.67 4.18 -17.63
C CYS A 92 -5.04 4.55 -18.99
N PRO A 93 -4.57 5.79 -19.20
CA PRO A 93 -3.80 6.17 -20.38
C PRO A 93 -2.49 5.37 -20.48
N ARG A 94 -2.10 4.98 -21.69
CA ARG A 94 -0.89 4.18 -22.01
C ARG A 94 0.44 4.79 -21.54
N SER A 95 0.45 6.00 -20.99
CA SER A 95 1.65 6.69 -20.48
C SER A 95 2.10 6.22 -19.09
N ILE A 96 1.24 5.55 -18.31
CA ILE A 96 1.53 5.19 -16.91
C ILE A 96 2.09 3.76 -16.79
N CYS A 97 1.88 2.90 -17.79
CA CYS A 97 2.51 1.58 -17.88
C CYS A 97 3.82 1.68 -18.69
N ARG A 98 4.93 2.10 -18.07
CA ARG A 98 6.26 1.77 -18.59
C ARG A 98 6.86 0.62 -17.78
N HIS A 99 7.53 -0.25 -18.53
CA HIS A 99 8.09 -1.56 -18.19
C HIS A 99 8.87 -1.62 -16.88
#